data_AF-A0A178MN53-F1
#
_entry.id   AF-A0A178MN53-F1
#
_cell.length_a   1.000
_cell.length_b   1.000
_cell.length_c   1.000
_cell.angle_alpha   90.00
_cell.angle_beta   90.00
_cell.angle_gamma   90.00
#
_symmetry.space_group_name_H-M   'P 1'
#
loop_
_entity.id
_entity.type
_entity.pdbx_description
1 polymer ?
#
loop_
_entity_poly.entity_id
_entity_poly.type
_entity_poly.pdbx_seq_one_letter_code
_entity_poly.pdbx_strand_id
1 'polypeptide(L)'
;MTEAILRSTLGARTTVMAALSYLSVLCFVPLLVDRDDEFVYFHAKQGLVIWMWGVLALFALHVPVLGKWIFGFSSMGVLVFSLLGLVSVVFQRAWKLPLISWVADRI
;
A
#
# COMPACT_ATOMS: atom_id res chain seq x y z
N MET A 1 -34.78 2.24 0.65
CA MET A 1 -33.92 1.28 1.40
C MET A 1 -33.14 0.36 0.45
N THR A 2 -33.77 -0.18 -0.61
CA THR A 2 -33.11 -0.99 -1.67
C THR A 2 -32.00 -0.24 -2.41
N GLU A 3 -32.20 1.05 -2.71
CA GLU A 3 -31.19 1.94 -3.31
C GLU A 3 -29.93 2.14 -2.43
N ALA A 4 -30.05 2.06 -1.11
CA ALA A 4 -28.91 2.20 -0.19
C ALA A 4 -28.06 0.92 -0.12
N ILE A 5 -28.67 -0.24 -0.39
CA ILE A 5 -27.96 -1.53 -0.50
C ILE A 5 -27.25 -1.63 -1.86
N LEU A 6 -27.79 -1.01 -2.91
CA LEU A 6 -27.18 -0.96 -4.25
C LEU A 6 -26.01 0.04 -4.37
N ARG A 7 -25.82 0.94 -3.40
CA ARG A 7 -24.83 2.04 -3.42
C ARG A 7 -23.63 1.89 -2.46
N SER A 8 -23.28 0.68 -2.01
CA SER A 8 -22.19 0.51 -1.03
C SER A 8 -20.83 0.15 -1.63
N THR A 9 -20.71 0.01 -2.95
CA THR A 9 -19.43 -0.21 -3.62
C THR A 9 -18.72 1.11 -3.89
N LEU A 10 -17.39 1.17 -3.69
CA LEU A 10 -16.64 2.39 -3.96
C LEU A 10 -16.65 2.68 -5.47
N GLY A 11 -16.57 3.95 -5.82
CA GLY A 11 -16.47 4.36 -7.21
C GLY A 11 -15.19 3.84 -7.88
N ALA A 12 -15.21 3.74 -9.21
CA ALA A 12 -14.03 3.33 -9.98
C ALA A 12 -12.81 4.21 -9.71
N ARG A 13 -13.00 5.54 -9.56
CA ARG A 13 -11.93 6.49 -9.19
C ARG A 13 -11.28 6.12 -7.86
N THR A 14 -12.07 5.98 -6.79
CA THR A 14 -11.58 5.60 -5.45
C THR A 14 -10.85 4.26 -5.49
N THR A 15 -11.38 3.27 -6.19
CA THR A 15 -10.74 1.95 -6.33
C THR A 15 -9.39 2.04 -7.04
N VAL A 16 -9.31 2.79 -8.16
CA VAL A 16 -8.06 2.98 -8.91
C VAL A 16 -7.04 3.74 -8.06
N MET A 17 -7.44 4.83 -7.40
CA MET A 17 -6.55 5.63 -6.57
C MET A 17 -6.02 4.84 -5.37
N ALA A 18 -6.87 4.06 -4.71
CA ALA A 18 -6.44 3.15 -3.65
C ALA A 18 -5.49 2.07 -4.16
N ALA A 19 -5.77 1.47 -5.33
CA ALA A 19 -4.90 0.46 -5.94
C ALA A 19 -3.50 1.00 -6.26
N LEU A 20 -3.40 2.21 -6.83
CA LEU A 20 -2.12 2.88 -7.14
C LEU A 20 -1.18 2.97 -5.93
N SER A 21 -1.75 3.04 -4.72
CA SER A 21 -1.00 3.04 -3.46
C SER A 21 -0.05 1.85 -3.31
N TYR A 22 -0.36 0.71 -3.93
CA TYR A 22 0.45 -0.50 -3.82
C TYR A 22 1.38 -0.76 -5.01
N LEU A 23 1.38 0.13 -6.02
CA LEU A 23 2.27 0.08 -7.18
C LEU A 23 3.52 0.96 -7.00
N SER A 24 4.31 0.64 -5.98
CA SER A 24 5.62 1.27 -5.71
C SER A 24 5.52 2.81 -5.64
N VAL A 25 6.32 3.54 -6.43
CA VAL A 25 6.37 5.01 -6.44
C VAL A 25 5.03 5.66 -6.79
N LEU A 26 4.09 4.93 -7.41
CA LEU A 26 2.77 5.48 -7.70
C LEU A 26 1.95 5.80 -6.46
N CYS A 27 2.36 5.34 -5.26
CA CYS A 27 1.72 5.72 -4.00
C CYS A 27 1.70 7.22 -3.71
N PHE A 28 2.62 7.99 -4.31
CA PHE A 28 2.61 9.45 -4.19
C PHE A 28 1.43 10.10 -4.92
N VAL A 29 0.87 9.48 -5.96
CA VAL A 29 -0.27 10.04 -6.69
C VAL A 29 -1.50 10.16 -5.78
N PRO A 30 -2.05 9.09 -5.18
CA PRO A 30 -3.17 9.21 -4.24
C PRO A 30 -2.80 10.00 -2.99
N LEU A 31 -1.56 9.89 -2.50
CA LEU A 31 -1.11 10.63 -1.33
C LEU A 31 -1.14 12.16 -1.53
N LEU A 32 -0.93 12.66 -2.75
CA LEU A 32 -0.89 14.09 -3.04
C LEU A 32 -2.21 14.63 -3.61
N VAL A 33 -2.93 13.81 -4.38
CA VAL A 33 -4.07 14.26 -5.19
C VAL A 33 -5.42 13.94 -4.53
N ASP A 34 -5.50 12.96 -3.64
CA ASP A 34 -6.79 12.41 -3.17
C ASP A 34 -6.80 12.16 -1.66
N ARG A 35 -6.38 13.18 -0.90
CA ARG A 35 -6.27 13.13 0.57
C ARG A 35 -7.61 13.18 1.30
N ASP A 36 -8.64 13.72 0.66
CA ASP A 36 -9.95 13.91 1.27
C ASP A 36 -10.80 12.62 1.27
N ASP A 37 -10.45 11.65 0.43
CA ASP A 37 -11.06 10.31 0.44
C ASP A 37 -10.35 9.44 1.48
N GLU A 38 -11.02 9.18 2.61
CA GLU A 38 -10.45 8.43 3.72
C GLU A 38 -9.98 7.02 3.34
N PHE A 39 -10.67 6.36 2.40
CA PHE A 39 -10.30 5.02 1.94
C PHE A 39 -9.04 5.07 1.09
N VAL A 40 -8.97 6.02 0.14
CA VAL A 40 -7.77 6.23 -0.66
C VAL A 40 -6.59 6.62 0.21
N TYR A 41 -6.79 7.57 1.13
CA TYR A 41 -5.72 8.04 2.00
C TYR A 41 -5.20 6.95 2.94
N PHE A 42 -6.09 6.09 3.47
CA PHE A 42 -5.70 4.90 4.24
C PHE A 42 -4.74 4.00 3.43
N HIS A 43 -5.12 3.65 2.20
CA HIS A 43 -4.30 2.79 1.35
C HIS A 43 -3.00 3.51 0.92
N ALA A 44 -3.06 4.82 0.66
CA ALA A 44 -1.90 5.64 0.30
C ALA A 44 -0.83 5.65 1.39
N LYS A 45 -1.22 5.79 2.66
CA LYS A 45 -0.26 5.74 3.78
C LYS A 45 0.40 4.37 3.95
N GLN A 46 -0.37 3.28 3.85
CA GLN A 46 0.23 1.94 3.87
C GLN A 46 1.17 1.71 2.66
N GLY A 47 0.75 2.17 1.49
CA GLY A 47 1.53 2.15 0.26
C GLY A 47 2.88 2.86 0.40
N LEU A 48 2.86 4.06 0.99
CA LEU A 48 4.07 4.84 1.27
C LEU A 48 5.03 4.08 2.21
N VAL A 49 4.52 3.44 3.26
CA VAL A 49 5.35 2.64 4.18
C VAL A 49 6.01 1.46 3.45
N ILE A 50 5.25 0.75 2.62
CA ILE A 50 5.78 -0.38 1.83
C ILE A 50 6.82 0.11 0.81
N TRP A 51 6.59 1.24 0.15
CA TRP A 51 7.55 1.84 -0.77
C TRP A 51 8.83 2.28 -0.05
N MET A 52 8.73 2.95 1.10
CA MET A 52 9.89 3.32 1.92
C MET A 52 10.69 2.09 2.35
N TRP A 53 10.03 1.01 2.75
CA TRP A 53 10.70 -0.27 3.02
C TRP A 53 11.47 -0.75 1.78
N GLY A 54 10.84 -0.77 0.59
CA GLY A 54 11.51 -1.13 -0.65
C GLY A 54 12.76 -0.29 -0.95
N VAL A 55 12.70 1.02 -0.74
CA VAL A 55 13.85 1.92 -0.91
C VAL A 55 14.95 1.61 0.10
N LEU A 56 14.60 1.41 1.37
CA LEU A 56 15.56 1.07 2.42
C LEU A 56 16.24 -0.29 2.18
N ALA A 57 15.52 -1.25 1.59
CA ALA A 57 16.06 -2.56 1.24
C ALA A 57 17.21 -2.47 0.22
N LEU A 58 17.20 -1.47 -0.68
CA LEU A 58 18.27 -1.29 -1.67
C LEU A 58 19.63 -1.06 -1.02
N PHE A 59 19.68 -0.45 0.17
CA PHE A 59 20.94 -0.23 0.88
C PHE A 59 21.62 -1.54 1.30
N ALA A 60 20.86 -2.63 1.51
CA ALA A 60 21.42 -3.94 1.85
C ALA A 60 22.40 -4.45 0.78
N LEU A 61 22.22 -4.06 -0.50
CA LEU A 61 23.08 -4.47 -1.61
C LEU A 61 24.53 -3.97 -1.49
N HIS A 62 24.82 -3.00 -0.62
CA HIS A 62 26.19 -2.54 -0.35
C HIS A 62 26.99 -3.53 0.52
N VAL A 63 26.33 -4.51 1.16
CA VAL A 63 26.99 -5.54 1.97
C VAL A 63 27.39 -6.71 1.07
N PRO A 64 28.69 -7.04 0.92
CA PRO A 64 29.13 -8.17 0.11
C PRO A 64 28.53 -9.49 0.60
N VAL A 65 28.13 -10.36 -0.34
CA VAL A 65 27.56 -11.70 -0.11
C VAL A 65 26.21 -11.71 0.63
N LEU A 66 26.14 -11.22 1.88
CA LEU A 66 24.93 -11.22 2.70
C LEU A 66 23.85 -10.26 2.19
N GLY A 67 24.25 -9.15 1.57
CA GLY A 67 23.33 -8.11 1.10
C GLY A 67 22.27 -8.62 0.12
N LYS A 68 22.65 -9.55 -0.76
CA LYS A 68 21.73 -10.14 -1.76
C LYS A 68 20.63 -10.97 -1.10
N TRP A 69 20.96 -11.71 -0.04
CA TRP A 69 19.98 -12.52 0.69
C TRP A 69 19.00 -11.63 1.47
N ILE A 70 19.51 -10.61 2.16
CA ILE A 70 18.67 -9.64 2.87
C ILE A 70 17.74 -8.91 1.91
N PHE A 71 18.26 -8.43 0.78
CA PHE A 71 17.46 -7.78 -0.25
C PHE A 71 16.40 -8.72 -0.85
N GLY A 72 16.76 -9.99 -1.12
CA GLY A 72 15.83 -10.99 -1.64
C GLY A 72 14.67 -11.25 -0.68
N PHE A 73 14.96 -11.43 0.61
CA PHE A 73 13.91 -11.63 1.62
C PHE A 73 13.05 -10.36 1.80
N SER A 74 13.69 -9.20 1.84
CA SER A 74 13.01 -7.91 2.00
C SER A 74 12.10 -7.58 0.81
N SER A 75 12.56 -7.81 -0.42
CA SER A 75 11.78 -7.56 -1.63
C SER A 75 10.58 -8.52 -1.74
N MET A 76 10.73 -9.76 -1.27
CA MET A 76 9.60 -10.69 -1.13
C MET A 76 8.55 -10.16 -0.14
N GLY A 77 8.98 -9.63 1.02
CA GLY A 77 8.08 -9.01 1.99
C GLY A 77 7.30 -7.83 1.39
N VAL A 78 8.01 -6.92 0.72
CA VAL A 78 7.40 -5.78 0.00
C VAL A 78 6.35 -6.25 -1.00
N LEU A 79 6.68 -7.25 -1.83
CA LEU A 79 5.75 -7.79 -2.82
C LEU A 79 4.50 -8.39 -2.16
N VAL A 80 4.67 -9.21 -1.11
CA VAL A 80 3.55 -9.83 -0.40
C VAL A 80 2.63 -8.78 0.22
N PHE A 81 3.18 -7.77 0.89
CA PHE A 81 2.36 -6.71 1.49
C PHE A 81 1.67 -5.84 0.44
N SER A 82 2.32 -5.52 -0.68
CA SER A 82 1.67 -4.82 -1.81
C SER A 82 0.51 -5.64 -2.38
N LEU A 83 0.69 -6.95 -2.59
CA LEU A 83 -0.37 -7.82 -3.09
C LEU A 83 -1.54 -7.95 -2.11
N LEU A 84 -1.28 -8.12 -0.81
CA LEU A 84 -2.32 -8.15 0.21
C LEU A 84 -3.07 -6.81 0.28
N GLY A 85 -2.37 -5.69 0.11
CA GLY A 85 -2.96 -4.37 -0.02
C GLY A 85 -3.89 -4.26 -1.23
N LEU A 86 -3.44 -4.69 -2.41
CA LEU A 86 -4.29 -4.73 -3.60
C LEU A 86 -5.52 -5.61 -3.43
N VAL A 87 -5.36 -6.79 -2.83
CA VAL A 87 -6.47 -7.69 -2.51
C VAL A 87 -7.47 -7.00 -1.57
N SER A 88 -6.99 -6.25 -0.57
CA SER A 88 -7.84 -5.44 0.30
C SER A 88 -8.66 -4.40 -0.47
N VAL A 89 -8.05 -3.73 -1.46
CA VAL A 89 -8.73 -2.77 -2.35
C VAL A 89 -9.79 -3.46 -3.21
N VAL A 90 -9.48 -4.62 -3.80
CA VAL A 90 -10.44 -5.40 -4.59
C VAL A 90 -11.66 -5.81 -3.76
N PHE A 91 -11.44 -6.17 -2.49
CA PHE A 91 -12.53 -6.47 -1.55
C PHE A 91 -13.20 -5.23 -0.97
N GLN A 92 -12.75 -4.02 -1.34
CA GLN A 92 -13.30 -2.74 -0.88
C GLN A 92 -13.24 -2.63 0.65
N ARG A 93 -12.14 -3.10 1.23
CA ARG A 93 -11.90 -3.09 2.69
C ARG A 93 -10.59 -2.39 2.99
N ALA A 94 -10.53 -1.74 4.14
CA ALA A 94 -9.33 -1.11 4.69
C ALA A 94 -8.60 -2.09 5.64
N TRP A 95 -7.97 -3.14 5.11
CA TRP A 95 -7.24 -4.10 5.93
C TRP A 95 -5.99 -3.46 6.54
N LYS A 96 -5.90 -3.53 7.87
CA LYS A 96 -4.68 -3.16 8.57
C LYS A 96 -3.63 -4.25 8.43
N LEU A 97 -2.72 -4.07 7.48
CA LEU A 97 -1.55 -4.94 7.33
C LEU A 97 -0.68 -4.84 8.59
N PRO A 98 -0.29 -5.97 9.22
CA PRO A 98 0.52 -5.96 10.43
C PRO A 98 1.88 -5.31 10.14
N LEU A 99 2.45 -4.63 11.15
CA LEU A 99 3.66 -3.80 11.07
C LEU A 99 3.51 -2.55 10.18
N ILE A 100 3.03 -2.70 8.94
CA ILE A 100 2.83 -1.60 8.00
C ILE A 100 1.86 -0.56 8.56
N SER A 101 0.70 -1.01 9.07
CA SER A 101 -0.33 -0.10 9.60
C SER A 101 0.12 0.63 10.86
N TRP A 102 1.00 0.01 11.65
CA TRP A 102 1.53 0.64 12.85
C TRP A 102 2.37 1.87 12.50
N VAL A 103 3.17 1.80 11.43
CA VAL A 103 3.92 2.96 10.93
C VAL A 103 2.98 3.92 10.20
N ALA A 104 2.08 3.41 9.36
CA ALA A 104 1.16 4.23 8.55
C ALA A 104 0.21 5.09 9.40
N ASP A 105 -0.21 4.59 10.57
CA ASP A 105 -1.08 5.33 11.50
C ASP A 105 -0.34 6.48 12.22
N ARG A 106 1.00 6.53 12.15
CA ARG A 106 1.86 7.55 12.80
C ARG A 106 2.38 8.62 11.85
N ILE A 107 2.08 8.52 10.56
CA ILE A 107 2.46 9.48 9.52
C ILE A 107 1.22 10.14 8.91
#